data_AF-A0A2H0MMC6-F1
#
_entry.id   AF-A0A2H0MMC6-F1
#
_cell.length_a   1.000
_cell.length_b   1.000
_cell.length_c   1.000
_cell.angle_alpha   90.00
_cell.angle_beta   90.00
_cell.angle_gamma   90.00
#
_symmetry.space_group_name_H-M   'P 1'
#
loop_
_entity.id
_entity.type
_entity.pdbx_description
1 polymer ?
#
loop_
_entity_poly.entity_id
_entity_poly.type
_entity_poly.pdbx_seq_one_letter_code
_entity_poly.pdbx_strand_id
1 'polypeptide(L)'
;MNSELKKGFPAEDETPMMQQYHRIKKEHPDSILFYRMGDFYEMFNEDAKTASGILEIALTSRNKNRSNAVPMCGIPYHSANAYIARLIKAGKRVAICEQVEDPRLAKGLVRREVVRIVTS
;
A
#
# COMPACT_ATOMS: atom_id res chain seq x y z
N MET A 1 28.56 -18.19 -15.33
CA MET A 1 27.66 -17.16 -15.89
C MET A 1 26.29 -17.77 -16.06
N ASN A 2 25.31 -17.26 -15.31
CA ASN A 2 23.93 -17.01 -15.73
C ASN A 2 23.21 -16.37 -14.53
N SER A 3 23.58 -15.11 -14.33
CA SER A 3 22.66 -14.09 -13.84
C SER A 3 21.56 -13.96 -14.88
N GLU A 4 20.32 -14.25 -14.52
CA GLU A 4 19.15 -13.41 -14.83
C GLU A 4 17.83 -14.08 -14.39
N LEU A 5 16.92 -13.24 -13.87
CA LEU A 5 15.50 -13.50 -13.57
C LEU A 5 15.13 -14.10 -12.20
N LYS A 6 15.51 -13.41 -11.12
CA LYS A 6 14.65 -13.34 -9.92
C LYS A 6 13.45 -12.43 -10.19
N LYS A 7 12.47 -12.91 -10.97
CA LYS A 7 11.13 -12.29 -11.00
C LYS A 7 10.50 -12.51 -9.63
N GLY A 8 10.14 -11.42 -8.93
CA GLY A 8 9.52 -11.47 -7.61
C GLY A 8 8.17 -12.21 -7.65
N PHE A 9 8.19 -13.49 -7.28
CA PHE A 9 7.02 -14.28 -6.92
C PHE A 9 6.80 -14.15 -5.40
N PRO A 10 5.55 -14.17 -4.92
CA PRO A 10 5.24 -13.99 -3.50
C PRO A 10 5.89 -15.11 -2.67
N ALA A 11 6.53 -14.73 -1.56
CA ALA A 11 7.09 -15.69 -0.62
C ALA A 11 5.96 -16.57 -0.05
N GLU A 12 6.20 -17.87 0.09
CA GLU A 12 5.21 -18.87 0.55
C GLU A 12 4.60 -18.56 1.95
N ASP A 13 5.16 -17.58 2.67
CA ASP A 13 4.71 -17.09 3.99
C ASP A 13 3.93 -15.75 3.96
N GLU A 14 3.48 -15.30 2.79
CA GLU A 14 2.80 -14.01 2.65
C GLU A 14 1.36 -14.05 3.21
N THR A 15 1.05 -13.15 4.16
CA THR A 15 -0.29 -13.07 4.76
C THR A 15 -1.37 -12.77 3.70
N PRO A 16 -2.62 -13.27 3.86
CA PRO A 16 -3.70 -13.01 2.91
C PRO A 16 -3.93 -11.53 2.57
N MET A 17 -3.68 -10.64 3.53
CA MET A 17 -3.77 -9.19 3.32
C MET A 17 -2.70 -8.69 2.34
N MET A 18 -1.44 -9.09 2.53
CA MET A 18 -0.35 -8.69 1.63
C MET A 18 -0.57 -9.26 0.22
N GLN A 19 -1.08 -10.49 0.09
CA GLN A 19 -1.46 -11.05 -1.21
C GLN A 19 -2.53 -10.18 -1.90
N GLN A 20 -3.57 -9.75 -1.16
CA GLN A 20 -4.59 -8.84 -1.67
C GLN A 20 -3.99 -7.49 -2.08
N TYR A 21 -3.10 -6.92 -1.27
CA TYR A 21 -2.37 -5.69 -1.59
C TYR A 21 -1.57 -5.83 -2.89
N HIS A 22 -0.77 -6.88 -3.03
CA HIS A 22 0.07 -7.09 -4.21
C HIS A 22 -0.74 -7.33 -5.48
N ARG A 23 -1.88 -8.02 -5.38
CA ARG A 23 -2.82 -8.16 -6.51
C ARG A 23 -3.31 -6.80 -6.98
N ILE A 24 -3.82 -5.97 -6.08
CA ILE A 24 -4.32 -4.63 -6.41
C ILE A 24 -3.18 -3.73 -6.91
N LYS A 25 -1.98 -3.82 -6.32
CA LYS A 25 -0.82 -3.04 -6.75
C LYS A 25 -0.36 -3.40 -8.17
N LYS A 26 -0.50 -4.67 -8.59
CA LYS A 26 -0.18 -5.09 -9.96
C LYS A 26 -1.10 -4.46 -11.00
N GLU A 27 -2.33 -4.13 -10.63
CA GLU A 27 -3.28 -3.42 -11.49
C GLU A 27 -2.96 -1.90 -11.56
N HIS A 28 -2.22 -1.37 -10.58
CA HIS A 28 -1.83 0.04 -10.48
C HIS A 28 -0.32 0.22 -10.22
N PRO A 29 0.56 -0.27 -11.11
CA PRO A 29 2.02 -0.28 -10.86
C PRO A 29 2.60 1.13 -10.67
N ASP A 30 2.10 2.12 -11.42
CA ASP A 30 2.64 3.48 -11.47
C ASP A 30 2.07 4.44 -10.40
N SER A 31 1.16 3.96 -9.55
CA SER A 31 0.49 4.79 -8.53
C SER A 31 0.89 4.38 -7.13
N ILE A 32 1.11 5.34 -6.24
CA ILE A 32 1.21 5.05 -4.80
C ILE A 32 -0.15 4.52 -4.34
N LEU A 33 -0.19 3.29 -3.86
CA LEU A 33 -1.42 2.64 -3.43
C LEU A 33 -1.72 2.98 -1.97
N PHE A 34 -2.72 3.82 -1.76
CA PHE A 34 -3.30 4.08 -0.45
C PHE A 34 -4.26 2.94 -0.10
N TYR A 35 -3.78 1.98 0.68
CA TYR A 35 -4.54 0.78 1.03
C TYR A 35 -5.25 0.96 2.38
N ARG A 36 -6.59 1.01 2.36
CA ARG A 36 -7.39 1.28 3.57
C ARG A 36 -7.29 0.14 4.58
N MET A 37 -6.77 0.47 5.77
CA MET A 37 -6.71 -0.43 6.92
C MET A 37 -7.20 0.28 8.18
N GLY A 38 -8.43 -0.03 8.62
CA GLY A 38 -9.00 0.60 9.81
C GLY A 38 -9.13 2.11 9.60
N ASP A 39 -8.46 2.92 10.41
CA ASP A 39 -8.46 4.40 10.32
C ASP A 39 -7.24 4.99 9.61
N PHE A 40 -6.46 4.14 8.93
CA PHE A 40 -5.30 4.55 8.15
C PHE A 40 -5.43 4.19 6.67
N TYR A 41 -4.70 4.92 5.84
CA TYR A 41 -4.18 4.38 4.60
C TYR A 41 -2.74 3.95 4.85
N GLU A 42 -2.45 2.68 4.59
CA GLU A 42 -1.12 2.12 4.68
C GLU A 42 -0.53 1.95 3.28
N MET A 43 0.77 2.19 3.15
CA MET A 43 1.56 1.95 1.95
C MET A 43 2.69 0.99 2.31
N PHE A 44 3.03 0.09 1.38
CA PHE A 44 4.04 -0.94 1.62
C PHE A 44 5.14 -0.93 0.54
N ASN A 45 6.29 -1.51 0.87
CA ASN A 45 7.43 -1.69 -0.04
C ASN A 45 7.93 -0.34 -0.62
N GLU A 46 8.08 -0.23 -1.94
CA GLU A 46 8.59 0.98 -2.60
C GLU A 46 7.64 2.18 -2.48
N ASP A 47 6.33 1.93 -2.43
CA ASP A 47 5.33 2.97 -2.19
C ASP A 47 5.55 3.59 -0.80
N ALA A 48 5.84 2.75 0.20
CA ALA A 48 6.14 3.21 1.55
C ALA A 48 7.37 4.12 1.60
N LYS A 49 8.49 3.67 1.00
CA LYS A 49 9.75 4.41 0.97
C LYS A 49 9.61 5.75 0.24
N THR A 50 8.93 5.73 -0.90
CA THR A 50 8.72 6.93 -1.71
C THR A 50 7.82 7.93 -0.98
N ALA A 51 6.68 7.45 -0.47
CA ALA A 51 5.72 8.31 0.19
C ALA A 51 6.26 8.84 1.52
N SER A 52 6.99 8.04 2.30
CA SER A 52 7.56 8.49 3.57
C SER A 52 8.54 9.65 3.38
N GLY A 53 9.35 9.61 2.32
CA GLY A 53 10.28 10.70 1.99
C GLY A 53 9.56 11.98 1.56
N ILE A 54 8.57 11.89 0.66
CA ILE A 54 7.84 13.07 0.16
C ILE A 54 6.95 13.69 1.24
N LEU A 55 6.31 12.84 2.05
CA LEU A 55 5.37 13.26 3.07
C LEU A 55 6.05 13.60 4.40
N GLU A 56 7.34 13.29 4.54
CA GLU A 56 8.12 13.47 5.78
C GLU A 56 7.46 12.77 6.97
N ILE A 57 7.00 11.54 6.75
CA ILE A 57 6.39 10.68 7.79
C ILE A 57 7.31 9.51 8.11
N ALA A 58 7.08 8.88 9.27
CA ALA A 58 7.90 7.76 9.70
C ALA A 58 7.80 6.57 8.72
N LEU A 59 8.96 6.13 8.21
CA LEU A 59 9.11 4.83 7.57
C LEU A 59 9.35 3.78 8.64
N THR A 60 8.46 2.81 8.72
CA THR A 60 8.52 1.69 9.66
C THR A 60 8.58 0.37 8.91
N SER A 61 8.38 -0.73 9.61
CA SER A 61 8.22 -2.03 8.98
C SER A 61 7.14 -2.84 9.67
N ARG A 62 6.41 -3.61 8.86
CA ARG A 62 5.50 -4.64 9.31
C ARG A 62 6.28 -5.92 9.57
N ASN A 63 5.89 -6.68 10.60
CA ASN A 63 6.55 -7.93 11.01
C ASN A 63 8.04 -7.76 11.37
N LYS A 64 8.38 -6.72 12.16
CA LYS A 64 9.75 -6.39 12.61
C LYS A 64 10.59 -7.56 13.15
N ASN A 65 9.93 -8.58 13.70
CA ASN A 65 10.58 -9.71 14.37
C ASN A 65 10.66 -10.99 13.49
N ARG A 66 10.38 -10.87 12.19
CA ARG A 66 10.47 -11.98 11.22
C ARG A 66 11.48 -11.62 10.13
N SER A 67 12.03 -12.64 9.47
CA SER A 67 12.98 -12.52 8.36
C SER A 67 12.42 -11.75 7.14
N ASN A 68 11.12 -11.46 7.10
CA ASN A 68 10.41 -10.83 5.99
C ASN A 68 9.83 -9.45 6.36
N ALA A 69 10.58 -8.62 7.08
CA ALA A 69 10.13 -7.27 7.43
C ALA A 69 9.78 -6.44 6.18
N VAL A 70 8.53 -5.97 6.09
CA VAL A 70 8.02 -5.21 4.93
C VAL A 70 8.06 -3.72 5.26
N PRO A 71 8.75 -2.87 4.47
CA PRO A 71 8.71 -1.42 4.66
C PRO A 71 7.28 -0.89 4.62
N MET A 72 6.92 -0.03 5.56
CA MET A 72 5.55 0.45 5.74
C MET A 72 5.53 1.89 6.25
N CYS A 73 4.65 2.71 5.69
CA CYS A 73 4.24 3.97 6.30
C CYS A 73 2.73 4.12 6.16
N GLY A 74 2.15 5.08 6.87
CA GLY A 74 0.72 5.30 6.81
C GLY A 74 0.30 6.68 7.26
N ILE A 75 -0.89 7.07 6.86
CA ILE A 75 -1.50 8.35 7.18
C ILE A 75 -2.92 8.15 7.71
N PRO A 76 -3.44 9.05 8.56
CA PRO A 76 -4.84 9.01 8.98
C PRO A 76 -5.77 9.25 7.80
N TYR A 77 -6.79 8.41 7.64
CA TYR A 77 -7.73 8.51 6.51
C TYR A 77 -8.48 9.83 6.46
N HIS A 78 -8.93 10.32 7.61
CA HIS A 78 -9.67 11.59 7.74
C HIS A 78 -8.85 12.79 7.23
N SER A 79 -7.52 12.67 7.23
CA SER A 79 -6.59 13.72 6.80
C SER A 79 -6.00 13.47 5.41
N ALA A 80 -6.44 12.42 4.70
CA ALA A 80 -5.79 11.93 3.50
C ALA A 80 -5.68 12.96 2.37
N ASN A 81 -6.69 13.84 2.22
CA ASN A 81 -6.71 14.84 1.15
C ASN A 81 -5.46 15.74 1.14
N ALA A 82 -4.97 16.15 2.31
CA ALA A 82 -3.78 16.99 2.42
C ALA A 82 -2.50 16.25 1.97
N TYR A 83 -2.38 14.97 2.34
CA TYR A 83 -1.25 14.14 1.92
C TYR A 83 -1.30 13.80 0.43
N ILE A 84 -2.48 13.51 -0.11
CA ILE A 84 -2.68 13.27 -1.54
C ILE A 84 -2.22 14.50 -2.32
N ALA A 85 -2.65 15.71 -1.94
CA ALA A 85 -2.25 16.94 -2.62
C ALA A 85 -0.72 17.13 -2.66
N ARG A 86 -0.01 16.79 -1.58
CA ARG A 86 1.46 16.81 -1.53
C ARG A 86 2.09 15.81 -2.50
N LEU A 87 1.56 14.59 -2.58
CA LEU A 87 2.02 13.56 -3.52
C LEU A 87 1.78 13.98 -4.98
N ILE A 88 0.60 14.52 -5.29
CA ILE A 88 0.28 15.03 -6.63
C ILE A 88 1.24 16.15 -7.03
N LYS A 89 1.49 17.11 -6.12
CA LYS A 89 2.46 18.20 -6.37
C LYS A 89 3.89 17.69 -6.60
N ALA A 90 4.24 16.55 -6.01
CA ALA A 90 5.51 15.86 -6.24
C ALA A 90 5.53 14.98 -7.51
N GLY A 91 4.51 15.09 -8.37
CA GLY A 91 4.41 14.33 -9.62
C GLY A 91 4.06 12.86 -9.43
N LYS A 92 3.47 12.47 -8.29
CA LYS A 92 3.04 11.09 -8.03
C LYS A 92 1.56 10.92 -8.33
N ARG A 93 1.18 9.77 -8.86
CA ARG A 93 -0.22 9.32 -8.97
C ARG A 93 -0.60 8.56 -7.70
N VAL A 94 -1.84 8.68 -7.24
CA VAL A 94 -2.32 8.01 -6.02
C VAL A 94 -3.55 7.18 -6.33
N ALA A 95 -3.50 5.88 -6.07
CA ALA A 95 -4.65 4.99 -6.15
C ALA A 95 -5.24 4.79 -4.75
N ILE A 96 -6.52 5.11 -4.57
CA ILE A 96 -7.22 5.01 -3.29
C ILE A 96 -8.00 3.70 -3.27
N CYS A 97 -7.57 2.79 -2.41
CA CYS A 97 -8.16 1.47 -2.24
C CYS A 97 -8.95 1.42 -0.93
N GLU A 98 -10.27 1.23 -1.03
CA GLU A 98 -11.21 1.25 0.10
C GLU A 98 -11.68 -0.13 0.51
N GLN A 99 -12.19 -0.24 1.76
CA GLN A 99 -12.95 -1.40 2.19
C GLN A 99 -14.38 -1.28 1.64
N VAL A 100 -14.75 -2.16 0.72
CA VAL A 100 -16.06 -2.14 0.05
C VAL A 100 -17.10 -3.04 0.75
N GLU A 101 -16.67 -3.78 1.77
CA GLU A 101 -17.50 -4.63 2.60
C GLU A 101 -17.43 -4.18 4.05
N ASP A 102 -18.56 -4.30 4.78
CA ASP A 102 -18.59 -4.03 6.22
C ASP A 102 -17.70 -5.05 6.95
N PRO A 103 -16.64 -4.61 7.66
CA PRO A 103 -15.76 -5.50 8.42
C PRO A 103 -16.50 -6.37 9.45
N ARG A 104 -17.66 -5.92 9.95
CA ARG A 104 -18.49 -6.64 10.93
C ARG A 104 -19.24 -7.82 10.32
N LEU A 105 -19.50 -7.75 9.00
CA LEU A 105 -20.24 -8.77 8.26
C LEU A 105 -19.30 -9.71 7.49
N ALA A 106 -18.05 -9.31 7.29
CA ALA A 106 -17.06 -10.08 6.55
C ALA A 106 -16.66 -11.37 7.29
N LYS A 107 -16.83 -12.51 6.63
CA LYS A 107 -16.25 -13.78 7.08
C LYS A 107 -14.84 -13.92 6.49
N GLY A 108 -13.85 -13.32 7.15
CA GLY A 108 -12.44 -13.39 6.76
C GLY A 108 -11.87 -12.05 6.29
N LEU A 109 -11.02 -12.07 5.26
CA LEU A 109 -10.35 -10.88 4.77
C LEU A 109 -11.36 -9.95 4.07
N VAL A 110 -11.56 -8.75 4.61
CA VAL A 110 -12.44 -7.72 4.03
C VAL A 110 -12.06 -7.44 2.57
N ARG A 111 -13.06 -7.40 1.68
CA ARG A 111 -12.82 -7.04 0.27
C ARG A 111 -12.42 -5.58 0.14
N ARG A 112 -11.46 -5.34 -0.75
CA ARG A 112 -10.96 -4.01 -1.06
C ARG A 112 -10.79 -3.82 -2.54
N GLU A 113 -11.09 -2.60 -2.99
CA GLU A 113 -11.07 -2.20 -4.39
C GLU A 113 -10.59 -0.77 -4.52
N VAL A 114 -9.93 -0.44 -5.63
CA VAL A 114 -9.58 0.93 -5.97
C VAL A 114 -10.82 1.67 -6.42
N VAL A 115 -11.25 2.66 -5.64
CA VAL A 115 -12.45 3.45 -5.91
C VAL A 115 -12.13 4.75 -6.66
N ARG A 116 -10.88 5.21 -6.60
CA ARG A 116 -10.45 6.46 -7.22
C ARG A 116 -8.95 6.47 -7.49
N ILE A 117 -8.57 7.01 -8.64
CA ILE A 117 -7.18 7.35 -8.95
C ILE A 117 -7.10 8.88 -9.02
N VAL A 118 -6.17 9.46 -8.27
CA VAL A 118 -5.90 10.90 -8.25
C VAL A 118 -4.59 11.16 -8.98
N THR A 119 -4.63 12.11 -9.90
CA THR A 119 -3.50 12.55 -10.74
C THR A 119 -3.55 14.07 -10.87
N SER A 120 -2.41 14.69 -11.22
CA SER A 120 -2.29 16.12 -11.52
C SER A 120 -3.10 16.53 -12.73
#